data_AF-A0A6P0IPJ6-F1
#
_entry.id   AF-A0A6P0IPJ6-F1
#
_cell.length_a   1.000
_cell.length_b   1.000
_cell.length_c   1.000
_cell.angle_alpha   90.00
_cell.angle_beta   90.00
_cell.angle_gamma   90.00
#
_symmetry.space_group_name_H-M   'P 1'
#
loop_
_entity.id
_entity.type
_entity.pdbx_description
1 polymer ?
#
loop_
_entity_poly.entity_id
_entity_poly.type
_entity_poly.pdbx_seq_one_letter_code
_entity_poly.pdbx_strand_id
1 'polypeptide(L)'
;MLVSQKTKRTHPLEEYIKRLQTGSALLSDSPENLMEVVGILHSYGIVLDAYSRNLIYTADHQFLVFFPFFKYFNGDISFSKLLRHWWHDRINFEYAEYCMRSMLWHGGGGLDSHLDTDEFEQRCA
;
A
#
# COMPACT_ATOMS: atom_id res chain seq x y z
N MET A 1 -44.48 22.52 -32.48
CA MET A 1 -43.81 21.60 -31.54
C MET A 1 -42.56 22.31 -31.02
N LEU A 2 -42.52 22.65 -29.73
CA LEU A 2 -41.31 23.18 -29.11
C LEU A 2 -40.42 22.00 -28.73
N VAL A 3 -39.40 21.72 -29.54
CA VAL A 3 -38.38 20.72 -29.20
C VAL A 3 -37.57 21.31 -28.06
N SER A 4 -37.78 20.79 -26.84
CA SER A 4 -36.95 21.12 -25.68
C SER A 4 -35.51 20.75 -25.99
N GLN A 5 -34.66 21.75 -26.27
CA GLN A 5 -33.24 21.56 -26.42
C GLN A 5 -32.67 21.18 -25.05
N LYS A 6 -32.53 19.88 -24.83
CA LYS A 6 -31.85 19.33 -23.66
C LYS A 6 -30.40 19.83 -23.73
N THR A 7 -30.06 20.84 -22.94
CA THR A 7 -28.70 21.38 -22.85
C THR A 7 -27.81 20.22 -22.44
N LYS A 8 -26.90 19.81 -23.34
CA LYS A 8 -26.00 18.69 -23.11
C LYS A 8 -25.05 19.10 -21.99
N ARG A 9 -25.41 18.79 -20.74
CA ARG A 9 -24.54 19.04 -19.59
C ARG A 9 -23.31 18.15 -19.76
N THR A 10 -22.20 18.75 -20.12
CA THR A 10 -20.91 18.09 -20.20
C THR A 10 -20.50 17.69 -18.78
N HIS A 11 -20.07 16.44 -18.59
CA HIS A 11 -19.60 15.99 -17.28
C HIS A 11 -18.36 16.82 -16.88
N PRO A 12 -18.18 17.21 -15.60
CA PRO A 12 -16.99 17.98 -15.19
C PRO A 12 -15.66 17.30 -15.53
N LEU A 13 -15.65 15.97 -15.63
CA LEU A 13 -14.49 15.15 -16.01
C LEU A 13 -14.57 14.60 -17.44
N GLU A 14 -15.40 15.19 -18.32
CA GLU A 14 -15.61 14.71 -19.69
C GLU A 14 -14.28 14.51 -20.45
N GLU A 15 -13.31 15.39 -20.25
CA GLU A 15 -11.98 15.30 -20.86
C GLU A 15 -11.27 13.99 -20.46
N TYR A 16 -11.20 13.70 -19.16
CA TYR A 16 -10.58 12.47 -18.65
C TYR A 16 -11.33 11.21 -19.11
N ILE A 17 -12.67 11.26 -19.13
CA ILE A 17 -13.50 10.16 -19.63
C ILE A 17 -13.14 9.85 -21.09
N LYS A 18 -13.10 10.88 -21.96
CA LYS A 18 -12.72 10.71 -23.37
C LYS A 18 -11.29 10.21 -23.53
N ARG A 19 -10.34 10.71 -22.73
CA ARG A 19 -8.96 10.22 -22.74
C ARG A 19 -8.88 8.73 -22.40
N LEU A 20 -9.56 8.30 -21.34
CA LEU A 20 -9.60 6.87 -20.96
C LEU A 20 -10.29 6.01 -22.04
N GLN A 21 -11.41 6.48 -22.61
CA GLN A 21 -12.13 5.76 -23.67
C GLN A 21 -11.31 5.59 -24.96
N THR A 22 -10.37 6.50 -25.21
CA THR A 22 -9.47 6.45 -26.36
C THR A 22 -8.15 5.74 -26.05
N GLY A 23 -8.01 5.14 -24.86
CA GLY A 23 -6.80 4.41 -24.44
C GLY A 23 -5.63 5.30 -24.03
N SER A 24 -5.86 6.61 -23.84
CA SER A 24 -4.83 7.53 -23.36
C SER A 24 -4.62 7.41 -21.85
N ALA A 25 -3.41 7.72 -21.39
CA ALA A 25 -3.10 7.80 -19.96
C ALA A 25 -3.84 8.96 -19.26
N LEU A 26 -4.05 8.84 -17.94
CA LEU A 26 -4.63 9.89 -17.09
C LEU A 26 -3.73 11.13 -17.06
N LEU A 27 -2.42 10.94 -16.91
CA LEU A 27 -1.42 11.99 -17.00
C LEU A 27 -1.05 12.25 -18.47
N SER A 28 -0.70 13.48 -18.82
CA SER A 28 -0.22 13.81 -20.18
C SER A 28 1.09 13.11 -20.48
N ASP A 29 1.25 12.63 -21.70
CA ASP A 29 2.50 11.98 -22.13
C ASP A 29 3.55 13.05 -22.46
N SER A 30 4.57 13.17 -21.62
CA SER A 30 5.73 14.05 -21.84
C SER A 30 7.00 13.40 -21.27
N PRO A 31 8.20 13.75 -21.80
CA PRO A 31 9.45 13.23 -21.27
C PRO A 31 9.67 13.52 -19.78
N GLU A 32 9.20 14.68 -19.31
CA GLU A 32 9.31 15.10 -17.91
C GLU A 32 8.42 14.24 -17.02
N ASN A 33 7.13 14.09 -17.38
CA ASN A 33 6.19 13.25 -16.64
C ASN A 33 6.65 11.80 -16.57
N LEU A 34 7.20 11.27 -17.67
CA LEU A 34 7.75 9.92 -17.71
C LEU A 34 8.90 9.76 -16.71
N MET A 35 9.86 10.70 -16.72
CA MET A 35 11.00 10.66 -15.81
C MET A 35 10.57 10.73 -14.35
N GLU A 36 9.66 11.62 -14.01
CA GLU A 36 9.15 11.78 -12.65
C GLU A 36 8.43 10.53 -12.15
N VAL A 37 7.49 9.99 -12.95
CA VAL A 37 6.73 8.78 -12.58
C VAL A 37 7.68 7.60 -12.40
N VAL A 38 8.61 7.37 -13.34
CA VAL A 38 9.57 6.26 -13.24
C VAL A 38 10.47 6.43 -12.02
N GLY A 39 10.94 7.66 -11.74
CA GLY A 39 11.75 7.95 -10.57
C GLY A 39 11.02 7.69 -9.24
N ILE A 40 9.75 8.08 -9.16
CA ILE A 40 8.89 7.78 -8.00
C ILE A 40 8.70 6.27 -7.87
N LEU A 41 8.36 5.57 -8.95
CA LEU A 41 8.16 4.12 -8.91
C LEU A 41 9.43 3.38 -8.47
N HIS A 42 10.61 3.83 -8.93
CA HIS A 42 11.89 3.24 -8.53
C HIS A 42 12.20 3.49 -7.05
N SER A 43 12.16 4.76 -6.61
CA SER A 43 12.45 5.11 -5.21
C SER A 43 11.46 4.45 -4.24
N TYR A 44 10.17 4.42 -4.60
CA TYR A 44 9.14 3.77 -3.80
C TYR A 44 9.29 2.25 -3.80
N GLY A 45 9.69 1.66 -4.93
CA GLY A 45 9.98 0.22 -5.03
C GLY A 45 11.02 -0.26 -4.02
N ILE A 46 12.08 0.53 -3.77
CA ILE A 46 13.10 0.22 -2.75
C ILE A 46 12.48 0.16 -1.34
N VAL A 47 11.62 1.12 -1.01
CA VAL A 47 10.96 1.18 0.30
C VAL A 47 9.93 0.06 0.45
N LEU A 48 9.14 -0.20 -0.59
CA LEU A 48 8.15 -1.28 -0.60
C LEU A 48 8.78 -2.67 -0.49
N ASP A 49 9.93 -2.89 -1.11
CA ASP A 49 10.71 -4.13 -0.97
C ASP A 49 11.23 -4.33 0.48
N ALA A 50 11.60 -3.26 1.16
CA ALA A 50 11.91 -3.34 2.58
C ALA A 50 10.66 -3.62 3.44
N TYR A 51 9.54 -2.94 3.14
CA TYR A 51 8.27 -3.13 3.85
C TYR A 51 7.75 -4.56 3.74
N SER A 52 7.71 -5.12 2.53
CA SER A 52 7.21 -6.48 2.30
C SER A 52 7.99 -7.51 3.11
N ARG A 53 9.33 -7.45 3.07
CA ARG A 53 10.20 -8.34 3.86
C ARG A 53 9.99 -8.19 5.36
N ASN A 54 9.82 -6.96 5.85
CA ASN A 54 9.59 -6.74 7.28
C ASN A 54 8.20 -7.21 7.75
N LEU A 55 7.16 -7.00 6.94
CA LEU A 55 5.81 -7.48 7.25
C LEU A 55 5.75 -9.01 7.27
N ILE A 56 6.37 -9.68 6.30
CA ILE A 56 6.49 -11.15 6.28
C ILE A 56 7.24 -11.64 7.51
N TYR A 57 8.41 -11.06 7.81
CA TYR A 57 9.17 -11.42 9.01
C TYR A 57 8.35 -11.25 10.30
N THR A 58 7.56 -10.16 10.38
CA THR A 58 6.72 -9.88 11.55
C THR A 58 5.60 -10.91 11.67
N ALA A 59 4.96 -11.29 10.57
CA ALA A 59 3.94 -12.34 10.55
C ALA A 59 4.50 -13.71 10.95
N ASP A 60 5.67 -14.08 10.45
CA ASP A 60 6.24 -15.42 10.68
C ASP A 60 6.91 -15.57 12.07
N HIS A 61 7.51 -14.49 12.58
CA HIS A 61 8.39 -14.58 13.76
C HIS A 61 7.98 -13.71 14.94
N GLN A 62 7.11 -12.73 14.74
CA GLN A 62 6.74 -11.76 15.79
C GLN A 62 5.23 -11.75 16.06
N PHE A 63 4.45 -12.59 15.39
CA PHE A 63 3.02 -12.74 15.64
C PHE A 63 2.77 -13.19 17.08
N LEU A 64 1.89 -12.46 17.78
CA LEU A 64 1.53 -12.65 19.20
C LEU A 64 2.69 -12.51 20.22
N VAL A 65 3.87 -12.04 19.79
CA VAL A 65 4.94 -11.70 20.73
C VAL A 65 4.54 -10.43 21.50
N PHE A 66 4.37 -10.56 22.82
CA PHE A 66 3.86 -9.48 23.66
C PHE A 66 4.79 -8.25 23.72
N PHE A 67 6.10 -8.45 23.63
CA PHE A 67 7.11 -7.37 23.60
C PHE A 67 8.07 -7.52 22.41
N PRO A 68 7.66 -7.11 21.19
CA PRO A 68 8.43 -7.34 19.97
C PRO A 68 9.47 -6.23 19.76
N PHE A 69 10.42 -6.07 20.69
CA PHE A 69 11.39 -4.96 20.70
C PHE A 69 12.24 -4.87 19.41
N PHE A 70 12.55 -6.01 18.79
CA PHE A 70 13.39 -6.09 17.60
C PHE A 70 12.62 -6.39 16.30
N LYS A 71 11.29 -6.17 16.25
CA LYS A 71 10.48 -6.52 15.05
C LYS A 71 10.97 -5.89 13.75
N TYR A 72 11.61 -4.72 13.81
CA TYR A 72 12.13 -3.99 12.65
C TYR A 72 13.52 -4.44 12.19
N PHE A 73 14.09 -5.46 12.80
CA PHE A 73 15.47 -5.90 12.53
C PHE A 73 15.54 -7.09 11.59
N ASN A 74 14.42 -7.74 11.26
CA ASN A 74 14.36 -8.93 10.40
C ASN A 74 15.33 -10.05 10.85
N GLY A 75 15.47 -10.25 12.16
CA GLY A 75 16.38 -11.25 12.75
C GLY A 75 17.86 -10.87 12.73
N ASP A 76 18.25 -9.88 11.93
CA ASP A 76 19.61 -9.34 11.86
C ASP A 76 19.79 -8.23 12.91
N ILE A 77 20.20 -8.63 14.11
CA ILE A 77 20.46 -7.73 15.23
C ILE A 77 21.96 -7.50 15.36
N SER A 78 22.37 -6.25 15.25
CA SER A 78 23.75 -5.84 15.51
C SER A 78 23.78 -4.51 16.27
N PHE A 79 24.86 -4.29 17.03
CA PHE A 79 25.03 -3.06 17.80
C PHE A 79 24.98 -1.80 16.90
N SER A 80 25.60 -1.87 15.72
CA SER A 80 25.55 -0.77 14.74
C SER A 80 24.12 -0.47 14.27
N LYS A 81 23.33 -1.50 13.97
CA LYS A 81 21.93 -1.32 13.54
C LYS A 81 21.05 -0.80 14.67
N LEU A 82 21.30 -1.22 15.90
CA LEU A 82 20.59 -0.71 17.09
C LEU A 82 20.84 0.79 17.28
N LEU A 83 22.08 1.24 17.16
CA LEU A 83 22.41 2.67 17.25
C LEU A 83 21.73 3.49 16.14
N ARG A 84 21.79 3.01 14.89
CA ARG A 84 21.07 3.66 13.77
C ARG A 84 19.57 3.73 14.02
N HIS A 85 19.00 2.65 14.55
CA HIS A 85 17.58 2.58 14.89
C HIS A 85 17.18 3.64 15.92
N TRP A 86 17.93 3.77 17.01
CA TRP A 86 17.70 4.79 18.04
C TRP A 86 17.95 6.22 17.55
N TRP A 87 18.84 6.39 16.58
CA TRP A 87 19.09 7.68 15.94
C TRP A 87 18.05 8.04 14.86
N HIS A 88 17.01 7.21 14.68
CA HIS A 88 16.03 7.36 13.60
C HIS A 88 16.61 7.34 12.18
N ASP A 89 17.82 6.82 12.00
CA ASP A 89 18.43 6.55 10.69
C ASP A 89 17.96 5.17 10.17
N ARG A 90 16.70 5.12 9.74
CA ARG A 90 16.00 3.87 9.42
C ARG A 90 14.81 4.10 8.50
N ILE A 91 14.39 3.01 7.86
CA ILE A 91 13.11 2.93 7.16
C ILE A 91 11.96 2.99 8.19
N ASN A 92 10.92 3.75 7.85
CA ASN A 92 9.71 3.93 8.65
C ASN A 92 8.75 2.75 8.42
N PHE A 93 9.04 1.63 9.07
CA PHE A 93 8.19 0.44 9.02
C PHE A 93 6.83 0.63 9.71
N GLU A 94 6.69 1.63 10.59
CA GLU A 94 5.41 1.98 11.23
C GLU A 94 4.36 2.34 10.17
N TYR A 95 4.76 2.97 9.07
CA TYR A 95 3.85 3.28 7.97
C TYR A 95 3.33 2.01 7.29
N ALA A 96 4.18 1.00 7.09
CA ALA A 96 3.76 -0.28 6.52
C ALA A 96 2.75 -1.01 7.41
N GLU A 97 3.01 -1.03 8.73
CA GLU A 97 2.07 -1.59 9.70
C GLU A 97 0.74 -0.82 9.74
N TYR A 98 0.80 0.51 9.65
CA TYR A 98 -0.40 1.32 9.56
C TYR A 98 -1.23 0.94 8.33
N CYS A 99 -0.61 0.83 7.15
CA CYS A 99 -1.30 0.39 5.93
C CYS A 99 -1.93 -1.00 6.10
N MET A 100 -1.18 -1.97 6.63
CA MET A 100 -1.67 -3.32 6.89
C MET A 100 -2.89 -3.32 7.84
N ARG A 101 -2.82 -2.57 8.94
CA ARG A 101 -3.93 -2.45 9.90
C ARG A 101 -5.14 -1.76 9.30
N SER A 102 -4.94 -0.75 8.46
CA SER A 102 -6.02 -0.11 7.71
C SER A 102 -6.68 -1.08 6.74
N MET A 103 -5.90 -1.90 6.04
CA MET A 103 -6.45 -2.94 5.14
C MET A 103 -7.29 -3.95 5.91
N LEU A 104 -6.80 -4.43 7.06
CA LEU A 104 -7.58 -5.33 7.93
C LEU A 104 -8.87 -4.67 8.41
N TRP A 105 -8.82 -3.40 8.82
CA TRP A 105 -10.00 -2.70 9.33
C TRP A 105 -11.07 -2.44 8.25
N HIS A 106 -10.64 -2.05 7.05
CA HIS A 106 -11.55 -1.78 5.95
C HIS A 106 -12.18 -3.05 5.37
N GLY A 107 -11.52 -4.20 5.55
CA GLY A 107 -11.91 -5.43 4.89
C GLY A 107 -11.73 -5.36 3.38
N GLY A 108 -11.79 -6.51 2.72
CA GLY A 108 -11.69 -6.57 1.27
C GLY A 108 -11.32 -7.95 0.75
N GLY A 109 -11.71 -8.23 -0.49
CA GLY A 109 -11.34 -9.47 -1.18
C GLY A 109 -11.89 -10.77 -0.55
N GLY A 110 -12.86 -10.68 0.37
CA GLY A 110 -13.46 -11.84 1.05
C GLY A 110 -12.63 -12.43 2.20
N LEU A 111 -11.55 -11.76 2.62
CA LEU A 111 -10.70 -12.23 3.73
C LEU A 111 -11.50 -12.42 5.03
N ASP A 112 -12.32 -11.43 5.39
CA ASP A 112 -13.09 -11.46 6.64
C ASP A 112 -14.00 -12.69 6.73
N SER A 113 -14.64 -13.05 5.61
CA SER A 113 -15.49 -14.24 5.54
C SER A 113 -14.72 -15.55 5.77
N HIS A 114 -13.43 -15.60 5.43
CA HIS A 114 -12.59 -16.76 5.74
C HIS A 114 -12.15 -16.76 7.21
N LEU A 115 -11.79 -15.58 7.75
CA LEU A 115 -11.38 -15.44 9.15
C LEU A 115 -12.50 -15.82 10.14
N ASP A 116 -13.76 -15.66 9.73
CA ASP A 116 -14.95 -16.05 10.52
C ASP A 116 -15.31 -17.54 10.43
N THR A 117 -14.53 -18.37 9.71
CA THR A 117 -14.84 -19.81 9.56
C THR A 117 -14.36 -20.64 10.74
N ASP A 118 -15.10 -21.71 11.05
CA ASP A 118 -14.68 -22.73 12.02
C ASP A 118 -13.30 -23.32 11.67
N GLU A 119 -12.99 -23.44 10.37
CA GLU A 119 -11.68 -23.93 9.92
C GLU A 119 -10.54 -23.01 10.39
N PHE A 120 -10.71 -21.69 10.26
CA PHE A 120 -9.70 -20.74 10.68
C PHE A 120 -9.57 -20.72 12.21
N GLU A 121 -10.69 -20.70 12.93
CA GLU A 121 -10.70 -20.74 14.40
C GLU A 121 -9.95 -21.97 14.93
N GLN A 122 -10.19 -23.15 14.35
CA GLN A 122 -9.50 -24.39 14.74
C GLN A 122 -7.99 -24.35 14.52
N ARG A 123 -7.50 -23.59 13.54
CA ARG A 123 -6.06 -23.42 13.27
C ARG A 123 -5.41 -22.39 14.19
N CYS A 124 -6.18 -21.48 14.78
CA CYS A 124 -5.70 -20.46 15.70
C CYS A 124 -5.66 -20.91 17.17
N ALA A 125 -6.39 -21.97 17.51
CA ALA A 125 -6.41 -22.58 18.84
C ALA A 125 -5.08 -23.31 19.18
#